data_AF-A0A0S2ZJM1-F1
#
_entry.id   AF-A0A0S2ZJM1-F1
#
_cell.length_a   1.000
_cell.length_b   1.000
_cell.length_c   1.000
_cell.angle_alpha   90.00
_cell.angle_beta   90.00
_cell.angle_gamma   90.00
#
_symmetry.space_group_name_H-M   'P 1'
#
loop_
_entity.id
_entity.type
_entity.pdbx_description
1 polymer ?
#
loop_
_entity_poly.entity_id
_entity_poly.type
_entity_poly.pdbx_seq_one_letter_code
_entity_poly.pdbx_strand_id
1 'polypeptide(L)'
;MNINVCKKILNSVLFFIAFMIVAFVINTFLFKFSFSKTAPSIYEAIPGAIGGTLATAFFVKKDIKKSDIYFLSILIILAIAVYFFVLN
;
A
#
# COMPACT_ATOMS: atom_id res chain seq x y z
N MET A 1 27.15 2.41 5.77
CA MET A 1 26.11 1.62 5.06
C MET A 1 26.26 1.86 3.56
N ASN A 2 26.29 0.81 2.74
CA ASN A 2 26.46 0.95 1.28
C ASN A 2 25.23 1.65 0.66
N ILE A 3 25.45 2.69 -0.15
CA ILE A 3 24.39 3.49 -0.82
C ILE A 3 23.42 2.58 -1.59
N ASN A 4 23.92 1.52 -2.22
CA ASN A 4 23.12 0.61 -3.01
C ASN A 4 22.17 -0.26 -2.15
N VAL A 5 22.62 -0.62 -0.93
CA VAL A 5 21.80 -1.34 0.05
C VAL A 5 20.73 -0.43 0.62
N CYS A 6 21.07 0.82 0.95
CA CYS A 6 20.11 1.81 1.43
C CYS A 6 18.97 2.05 0.41
N LYS A 7 19.31 2.18 -0.88
CA LYS A 7 18.33 2.35 -1.96
C LYS A 7 17.37 1.17 -2.07
N LYS A 8 17.87 -0.07 -1.95
CA LYS A 8 17.03 -1.27 -1.98
C LYS A 8 16.08 -1.35 -0.79
N ILE A 9 16.56 -1.02 0.41
CA ILE A 9 15.72 -0.98 1.63
C ILE A 9 14.61 0.07 1.46
N LEU A 10 14.97 1.28 1.01
CA LEU A 10 14.00 2.34 0.77
C LEU A 10 12.93 1.94 -0.25
N ASN A 11 13.32 1.29 -1.35
CA ASN A 11 12.36 0.79 -2.33
C ASN A 11 11.40 -0.23 -1.72
N SER A 12 11.92 -1.18 -0.94
CA SER A 12 11.10 -2.20 -0.27
C SER A 12 10.07 -1.57 0.67
N VAL A 13 10.49 -0.59 1.46
CA VAL A 13 9.60 0.16 2.37
C VAL A 13 8.52 0.92 1.60
N LEU A 14 8.88 1.56 0.48
CA LEU A 14 7.92 2.28 -0.35
C LEU A 14 6.86 1.34 -0.95
N PHE A 15 7.25 0.17 -1.45
CA PHE A 15 6.30 -0.85 -1.91
C PHE A 15 5.42 -1.35 -0.78
N PHE A 16 5.99 -1.62 0.39
CA PHE A 16 5.23 -2.05 1.55
C PHE A 16 4.14 -1.05 1.94
N ILE A 17 4.48 0.24 2.00
CA ILE A 17 3.51 1.31 2.29
C ILE A 17 2.44 1.38 1.19
N ALA A 18 2.82 1.28 -0.09
CA ALA A 18 1.88 1.29 -1.20
C ALA A 18 0.87 0.15 -1.10
N PHE A 19 1.32 -1.08 -0.83
CA PHE A 19 0.44 -2.24 -0.68
C PHE A 19 -0.47 -2.12 0.54
N MET A 20 0.04 -1.60 1.67
CA MET A 20 -0.78 -1.33 2.86
C MET A 20 -1.96 -0.41 2.50
N ILE A 21 -1.68 0.68 1.80
CA ILE A 21 -2.69 1.66 1.40
C ILE A 21 -3.70 1.04 0.43
N VAL A 22 -3.23 0.35 -0.61
CA VAL A 22 -4.11 -0.27 -1.60
C VAL A 22 -5.02 -1.31 -0.96
N ALA A 23 -4.48 -2.19 -0.12
CA ALA A 23 -5.25 -3.21 0.57
C ALA A 23 -6.30 -2.58 1.50
N PHE A 24 -5.93 -1.53 2.25
CA PHE A 24 -6.88 -0.79 3.07
C PHE A 24 -8.02 -0.18 2.24
N VAL A 25 -7.70 0.55 1.17
CA VAL A 25 -8.70 1.16 0.28
C VAL A 25 -9.66 0.12 -0.30
N ILE A 26 -9.13 -1.02 -0.79
CA ILE A 26 -9.95 -2.12 -1.31
C ILE A 26 -10.86 -2.67 -0.22
N ASN A 27 -10.34 -2.97 0.97
CA ASN A 27 -11.12 -3.50 2.08
C ASN A 27 -12.23 -2.53 2.50
N THR A 28 -11.96 -1.22 2.48
CA THR A 28 -12.98 -0.21 2.77
C THR A 28 -14.07 -0.14 1.72
N PHE A 29 -13.74 -0.27 0.43
CA PHE A 29 -14.75 -0.39 -0.61
C PHE A 29 -15.57 -1.69 -0.47
N LEU A 30 -14.93 -2.82 -0.19
CA LEU A 30 -15.62 -4.09 0.04
C LEU A 30 -16.59 -3.99 1.22
N PHE A 31 -16.21 -3.30 2.29
CA PHE A 31 -17.09 -3.02 3.42
C PHE A 31 -18.27 -2.13 3.01
N LYS A 32 -18.03 -1.02 2.28
CA LYS A 32 -19.09 -0.11 1.82
C LYS A 32 -20.13 -0.81 0.93
N PHE A 33 -19.70 -1.73 0.07
CA PHE A 33 -20.58 -2.50 -0.80
C PHE A 33 -21.12 -3.78 -0.14
N SER A 34 -20.97 -3.94 1.19
CA SER A 34 -21.48 -5.07 1.97
C SER A 34 -20.91 -6.45 1.58
N PHE A 35 -19.79 -6.50 0.85
CA PHE A 35 -19.04 -7.74 0.60
C PHE A 35 -18.28 -8.22 1.83
N SER A 36 -17.94 -7.29 2.74
CA SER A 36 -17.40 -7.60 4.07
C SER A 36 -18.32 -7.02 5.14
N LYS A 37 -18.56 -7.79 6.21
CA LYS A 37 -19.25 -7.31 7.42
C LYS A 37 -18.29 -6.72 8.45
N THR A 38 -16.99 -6.96 8.28
CA THR A 38 -15.93 -6.49 9.18
C THR A 38 -15.49 -5.11 8.75
N ALA A 39 -15.46 -4.16 9.70
CA ALA A 39 -14.95 -2.83 9.46
C ALA A 39 -13.45 -2.92 9.07
N PRO A 40 -13.05 -2.26 7.98
CA PRO A 40 -11.68 -2.33 7.48
C PRO A 40 -10.70 -1.73 8.49
N SER A 41 -9.60 -2.45 8.74
CA SER A 41 -8.52 -2.00 9.59
C SER A 41 -7.20 -2.00 8.84
N ILE A 42 -6.37 -0.99 9.07
CA ILE A 42 -5.03 -0.92 8.47
C ILE A 42 -4.14 -2.09 8.92
N TYR A 43 -4.39 -2.66 10.11
CA TYR A 43 -3.63 -3.81 10.61
C TYR A 43 -3.92 -5.09 9.81
N GLU A 44 -5.14 -5.24 9.30
CA GLU A 44 -5.51 -6.38 8.44
C GLU A 44 -4.83 -6.32 7.06
N ALA A 45 -4.32 -5.14 6.67
CA ALA A 45 -3.55 -4.97 5.44
C ALA A 45 -2.10 -5.47 5.57
N ILE A 46 -1.57 -5.66 6.79
CA ILE A 46 -0.16 -6.01 7.03
C ILE A 46 0.24 -7.33 6.33
N PRO A 47 -0.49 -8.45 6.50
CA PRO A 47 -0.11 -9.71 5.85
C PRO A 47 -0.12 -9.60 4.32
N GLY A 48 -1.14 -8.93 3.76
CA GLY A 48 -1.23 -8.68 2.32
C GLY A 48 -0.09 -7.80 1.81
N ALA A 49 0.32 -6.79 2.58
CA ALA A 49 1.42 -5.92 2.22
C ALA A 49 2.79 -6.61 2.29
N ILE A 50 3.00 -7.50 3.27
CA ILE A 50 4.19 -8.36 3.32
C ILE A 50 4.24 -9.24 2.07
N GLY A 51 3.14 -9.94 1.75
CA GLY A 51 3.04 -10.79 0.56
C GLY A 51 3.28 -10.03 -0.73
N GLY A 52 2.63 -8.87 -0.90
CA GLY A 52 2.80 -8.01 -2.08
C GLY A 52 4.23 -7.48 -2.22
N THR A 53 4.85 -7.05 -1.13
CA THR A 53 6.24 -6.56 -1.13
C THR A 53 7.22 -7.65 -1.52
N LEU A 54 7.06 -8.86 -0.96
CA LEU A 54 7.87 -10.02 -1.33
C LEU A 54 7.67 -10.36 -2.80
N ALA A 55 6.43 -10.38 -3.30
CA ALA A 55 6.16 -10.62 -4.71
C ALA A 55 6.85 -9.58 -5.61
N THR A 56 6.79 -8.29 -5.27
CA THR A 56 7.54 -7.26 -6.02
C THR A 56 9.05 -7.44 -5.94
N ALA A 57 9.60 -7.87 -4.79
CA ALA A 57 11.03 -8.09 -4.64
C ALA A 57 11.55 -9.26 -5.51
N PHE A 58 10.74 -10.31 -5.70
CA PHE A 58 11.11 -11.47 -6.53
C PHE A 58 10.80 -11.27 -8.01
N PHE A 59 9.67 -10.63 -8.35
CA PHE A 59 9.16 -10.56 -9.72
C PHE A 59 9.40 -9.22 -10.42
N VAL A 60 9.66 -8.13 -9.68
CA VAL A 60 9.76 -6.78 -10.25
C VAL A 60 11.15 -6.20 -10.01
N LYS A 61 12.03 -6.30 -11.01
CA LYS A 61 13.30 -5.55 -11.06
C LYS A 61 13.05 -4.15 -11.63
N LYS A 62 12.51 -3.24 -10.82
CA LYS A 62 12.28 -1.85 -11.23
C LYS A 62 12.88 -0.88 -10.21
N ASP A 63 13.67 0.06 -10.68
CA ASP A 63 14.07 1.23 -9.90
C ASP A 63 12.88 2.17 -9.71
N ILE A 64 12.74 2.71 -8.50
CA ILE A 64 11.72 3.72 -8.20
C ILE A 64 12.03 4.99 -8.99
N LYS A 65 11.05 5.42 -9.77
CA LYS A 65 11.04 6.66 -10.55
C LYS A 65 10.25 7.73 -9.81
N LYS A 66 10.47 8.99 -10.21
CA LYS A 66 9.71 10.13 -9.68
C LYS A 66 8.19 9.95 -9.81
N SER A 67 7.73 9.33 -10.90
CA SER A 67 6.32 8.98 -11.13
C SER A 67 5.74 8.03 -10.08
N ASP A 68 6.54 7.09 -9.57
CA ASP A 68 6.09 6.11 -8.59
C ASP A 68 5.84 6.80 -7.23
N ILE A 69 6.62 7.84 -6.90
CA ILE A 69 6.41 8.68 -5.70
C ILE A 69 5.12 9.49 -5.83
N TYR A 70 4.89 10.14 -6.98
CA TYR A 70 3.64 10.87 -7.21
C TYR A 70 2.42 9.95 -7.12
N PHE A 71 2.52 8.73 -7.68
CA PHE A 71 1.47 7.72 -7.58
C PHE A 71 1.19 7.35 -6.12
N LEU A 72 2.23 7.15 -5.30
CA LEU A 72 2.07 6.89 -3.86
C LEU A 72 1.37 8.06 -3.15
N SER A 73 1.72 9.31 -3.46
CA SER A 73 1.05 10.48 -2.88
C SER A 73 -0.44 10.51 -3.23
N ILE A 74 -0.81 10.17 -4.46
CA ILE A 74 -2.21 10.08 -4.89
C ILE A 74 -2.94 8.99 -4.11
N LEU A 75 -2.32 7.81 -3.93
CA LEU A 75 -2.88 6.72 -3.14
C LEU A 75 -3.12 7.11 -1.67
N ILE A 76 -2.20 7.87 -1.06
CA ILE A 76 -2.37 8.38 0.31
C ILE A 76 -3.60 9.29 0.40
N ILE A 77 -3.74 10.24 -0.54
CA ILE A 77 -4.91 11.15 -0.58
C ILE A 77 -6.21 10.34 -0.75
N LEU A 78 -6.20 9.34 -1.63
CA LEU A 78 -7.34 8.44 -1.82
C LEU A 78 -7.70 7.68 -0.54
N ALA A 79 -6.72 7.16 0.19
CA ALA A 79 -6.94 6.46 1.46
C ALA A 79 -7.58 7.35 2.51
N ILE A 80 -7.11 8.59 2.63
CA ILE A 80 -7.67 9.59 3.53
C ILE A 80 -9.13 9.88 3.14
N ALA A 81 -9.39 10.13 1.85
CA ALA A 81 -10.75 10.38 1.37
C ALA A 81 -11.69 9.19 1.67
N VAL A 82 -11.25 7.97 1.35
CA VAL A 82 -12.05 6.75 1.60
C VAL A 82 -12.30 6.54 3.09
N TYR A 83 -11.32 6.81 3.96
CA TYR A 83 -11.53 6.79 5.41
C TYR A 83 -12.65 7.75 5.83
N PHE A 84 -12.58 9.02 5.43
CA PHE A 84 -13.56 10.04 5.80
C PHE A 84 -14.96 9.84 5.18
N PHE A 85 -15.07 9.34 3.95
CA PHE A 85 -16.36 9.20 3.26
C PHE A 85 -17.06 7.85 3.47
N VAL A 86 -16.38 6.89 4.11
CA VAL A 86 -16.91 5.53 4.32
C VAL A 86 -16.98 5.14 5.79
N LEU A 87 -15.95 5.46 6.56
CA LEU A 87 -15.78 4.96 7.93
C LEU A 87 -16.06 6.00 9.01
N ASN A 88 -16.11 7.28 8.63
CA ASN A 88 -16.53 8.39 9.48
C ASN A 88 -17.89 8.92 9.03
#